data_AF-A0A7X7C693-F1
#
_entry.id   AF-A0A7X7C693-F1
#
_cell.length_a   1.000
_cell.length_b   1.000
_cell.length_c   1.000
_cell.angle_alpha   90.00
_cell.angle_beta   90.00
_cell.angle_gamma   90.00
#
_symmetry.space_group_name_H-M   'P 1'
#
loop_
_entity.id
_entity.type
_entity.pdbx_description
1 polymer ?
#
loop_
_entity_poly.entity_id
_entity_poly.type
_entity_poly.pdbx_seq_one_letter_code
_entity_poly.pdbx_strand_id
1 'polypeptide(L)' 'SYRILGPGACSLCHECTYPDQACRYPERAIPPLEALGIDVLSLAKTAQLKYYNGTNSITYFAAIFFD' A
#
# COMPACT_ATOMS: atom_id res chain seq x y z
N SER A 1 -0.77 -18.98 2.19
CA SER A 1 -1.79 -17.95 2.47
C SER A 1 -1.55 -16.75 1.55
N TYR A 2 -2.33 -15.67 1.68
CA TYR A 2 -1.96 -14.41 1.01
C TYR A 2 -2.30 -13.18 1.87
N ARG A 3 -1.66 -12.06 1.53
CA ARG A 3 -1.91 -10.72 2.07
C ARG A 3 -1.99 -9.71 0.93
N ILE A 4 -2.91 -8.76 1.04
CA ILE A 4 -3.06 -7.66 0.08
C ILE A 4 -2.34 -6.44 0.65
N LEU A 5 -1.52 -5.80 -0.18
CA LEU A 5 -0.85 -4.53 0.08
C LEU A 5 -1.43 -3.49 -0.88
N GLY A 6 -1.95 -2.39 -0.34
CA GLY A 6 -2.68 -1.39 -1.12
C GLY A 6 -1.86 -0.13 -1.37
N PRO A 7 -2.43 0.86 -2.06
CA PRO A 7 -1.86 2.21 -2.10
C PRO A 7 -2.48 3.11 -1.03
N GLY A 8 -1.72 4.09 -0.54
CA GLY A 8 -2.26 5.21 0.23
C GLY A 8 -2.70 4.89 1.66
N ALA A 9 -3.57 5.74 2.20
CA ALA A 9 -4.01 5.71 3.60
C ALA A 9 -5.25 4.81 3.81
N CYS A 10 -5.58 4.56 5.08
CA CYS A 10 -6.75 3.77 5.48
C CYS A 10 -8.04 4.37 4.91
N SER A 11 -8.86 3.53 4.26
CA SER A 11 -10.18 3.88 3.74
C SER A 11 -11.35 3.29 4.57
N LEU A 12 -11.05 2.56 5.65
CA LEU A 12 -12.06 1.88 6.47
C LEU A 12 -12.69 2.81 7.52
N CYS A 13 -11.90 3.75 8.05
CA CYS A 13 -12.32 4.65 9.12
C CYS A 13 -12.56 6.04 8.56
N HIS A 14 -13.56 6.75 9.08
CA HIS A 14 -13.72 8.19 8.80
C HIS A 14 -12.54 9.01 9.39
N GLU A 15 -12.14 8.70 10.62
CA GLU A 15 -10.98 9.28 11.30
C GLU A 15 -10.13 8.15 11.88
N CYS A 16 -8.82 8.14 11.62
CA CYS A 16 -7.93 7.06 12.06
C CYS A 16 -7.53 7.22 13.53
N THR A 17 -7.35 6.12 14.25
CA THR A 17 -6.81 6.11 15.62
C THR A 17 -5.28 6.20 15.66
N TYR A 18 -4.61 5.97 14.54
CA TYR A 18 -3.16 6.13 14.42
C TYR A 18 -2.78 7.62 14.48
N PRO A 19 -1.71 8.01 15.21
CA PRO A 19 -0.74 7.13 15.88
C PRO A 19 -1.09 6.79 17.35
N ASP A 20 -2.13 7.37 17.91
CA ASP A 20 -2.38 7.36 19.37
C ASP A 20 -2.90 6.01 19.91
N GLN A 21 -3.66 5.27 19.11
CA GLN A 21 -4.22 3.96 19.50
C GLN A 21 -4.18 2.95 18.36
N ALA A 22 -4.29 1.66 18.73
CA ALA A 22 -4.33 0.55 17.79
C ALA A 22 -5.48 0.67 16.76
N CYS A 23 -5.32 -0.02 15.63
CA CYS A 23 -6.35 -0.07 14.59
C CYS A 23 -7.63 -0.75 15.12
N ARG A 24 -8.80 -0.19 14.80
CA ARG A 24 -10.11 -0.77 15.13
C ARG A 24 -10.44 -2.04 14.34
N TYR A 25 -9.80 -2.25 13.18
CA TYR A 25 -10.05 -3.37 12.28
C TYR A 25 -8.72 -4.01 11.78
N PRO A 26 -7.90 -4.59 12.67
CA PRO A 26 -6.55 -5.07 12.31
C PRO A 26 -6.58 -6.12 11.20
N GLU A 27 -7.53 -7.05 11.24
CA GLU A 27 -7.69 -8.12 10.22
C GLU A 27 -8.13 -7.62 8.85
N ARG A 28 -8.64 -6.39 8.76
CA ARG A 28 -9.06 -5.75 7.51
C ARG A 28 -8.09 -4.68 7.05
N ALA A 29 -7.07 -4.37 7.84
CA ALA A 29 -6.11 -3.34 7.52
C ALA A 29 -5.32 -3.76 6.28
N ILE A 30 -5.28 -2.89 5.28
CA ILE A 30 -4.50 -3.06 4.06
C ILE A 30 -3.42 -1.98 4.10
N PRO A 31 -2.24 -2.28 4.67
CA PRO A 31 -1.16 -1.31 4.72
C PRO A 31 -0.60 -1.06 3.32
N PRO A 32 -0.09 0.15 3.05
CA PRO A 32 0.64 0.39 1.83
C PRO A 32 2.02 -0.23 1.84
N LEU A 33 2.58 -0.45 0.65
CA LEU A 33 3.91 -1.07 0.48
C LEU A 33 4.98 -0.29 1.26
N GLU A 34 4.92 1.04 1.18
CA GLU A 34 5.85 1.97 1.81
C GLU A 34 5.76 1.92 3.33
N ALA A 35 4.57 1.70 3.91
CA ALA A 35 4.41 1.57 5.36
C ALA A 35 5.04 0.28 5.92
N LEU A 36 5.27 -0.72 5.06
CA LEU A 36 5.99 -1.94 5.39
C LEU A 36 7.49 -1.87 5.04
N GLY A 37 7.99 -0.70 4.64
CA GLY A 37 9.40 -0.49 4.29
C GLY A 37 9.80 -0.98 2.90
N ILE A 38 8.83 -1.29 2.02
CA ILE A 38 9.11 -1.69 0.65
C ILE A 38 9.37 -0.44 -0.20
N ASP A 39 10.54 -0.40 -0.85
CA ASP A 39 10.84 0.59 -1.87
C ASP A 39 10.07 0.28 -3.16
N VAL A 40 8.98 1.01 -3.38
CA VAL A 40 8.08 0.85 -4.52
C VAL A 40 8.77 1.18 -5.85
N LEU A 41 9.73 2.12 -5.87
CA LEU A 41 10.46 2.45 -7.09
C LEU A 41 11.36 1.27 -7.50
N SER A 42 12.09 0.71 -6.56
CA SER A 42 12.94 -0.45 -6.80
C SER A 42 12.11 -1.68 -7.19
N LEU A 43 10.99 -1.93 -6.50
CA LEU A 43 10.05 -3.00 -6.85
C LEU A 43 9.50 -2.86 -8.27
N ALA A 44 9.03 -1.67 -8.65
CA ALA A 44 8.52 -1.41 -9.99
C ALA A 44 9.59 -1.68 -11.06
N LYS A 45 10.84 -1.24 -10.83
CA LYS A 45 11.96 -1.51 -11.75
C LYS A 45 12.23 -3.01 -11.88
N THR A 46 12.29 -3.74 -10.77
CA THR A 46 12.52 -5.20 -10.77
C THR A 46 11.40 -5.95 -11.49
N ALA A 47 10.15 -5.53 -11.30
CA ALA A 47 8.98 -6.08 -11.97
C ALA A 47 8.80 -5.57 -13.41
N GLN A 48 9.72 -4.74 -13.93
CA GLN A 48 9.66 -4.12 -15.26
C GLN A 48 8.38 -3.29 -15.48
N LEU A 49 7.86 -2.69 -14.41
CA LEU A 49 6.71 -1.80 -14.42
C LEU A 49 7.16 -0.34 -14.54
N LYS A 50 6.34 0.47 -15.21
CA LYS A 50 6.53 1.92 -15.26
C LYS A 50 6.14 2.54 -13.93
N TYR A 51 7.08 3.23 -13.29
CA TYR A 51 6.80 4.02 -12.09
C TYR A 51 5.92 5.24 -12.38
N TYR A 52 6.09 5.85 -13.55
CA TYR A 52 5.35 7.04 -13.99
C TYR A 52 4.72 6.77 -15.36
N ASN A 53 3.42 7.05 -15.50
CA ASN A 53 2.64 6.79 -16.71
C ASN A 53 2.31 8.05 -17.53
N GLY A 54 3.02 9.15 -17.30
CA GLY A 54 2.89 10.37 -18.10
C GLY A 54 2.07 11.46 -17.41
N THR A 55 2.04 12.63 -18.05
CA THR A 55 1.41 13.84 -17.54
C THR A 55 -0.08 13.63 -17.29
N ASN A 56 -0.61 14.24 -16.23
CA ASN A 56 -2.02 14.11 -15.80
C ASN A 56 -2.44 12.67 -15.44
N SER A 57 -1.51 11.83 -14.97
CA SER A 57 -1.81 10.51 -14.41
C SER A 57 -1.35 10.38 -12.96
N ILE A 58 -2.08 9.56 -12.19
CA ILE A 58 -1.63 9.07 -10.88
C ILE A 58 -1.41 7.57 -11.05
N THR A 59 -0.22 7.10 -10.66
CA THR A 59 0.10 5.67 -10.65
C THR A 59 0.00 5.16 -9.24
N TYR A 60 -0.83 4.14 -9.02
CA TYR A 60 -0.98 3.46 -7.75
C TYR A 60 -0.32 2.10 -7.81
N PHE A 61 0.40 1.74 -6.76
CA PHE A 61 1.02 0.43 -6.60
C PHE A 61 0.27 -0.37 -5.54
N ALA A 62 0.00 -1.63 -5.87
CA ALA A 62 -0.57 -2.62 -4.97
C ALA A 62 0.14 -3.95 -5.24
N ALA A 63 0.18 -4.82 -4.23
CA ALA A 63 0.78 -6.14 -4.36
C ALA A 63 -0.05 -7.19 -3.62
N ILE A 64 0.08 -8.43 -4.07
CA ILE A 64 -0.38 -9.60 -3.30
C ILE A 64 0.89 -10.35 -2.89
N PHE A 65 1.09 -10.43 -1.57
CA PHE A 65 2.16 -11.23 -0.99
C PHE A 65 1.62 -12.63 -0.73
N PHE A 66 2.29 -13.63 -1.29
CA PHE A 66 1.97 -15.05 -1.09
C PHE A 66 3.01 -15.67 -0.16
N ASP A 67 2.52 -16.50 0.74
CA ASP A 67 3.26 -17.22 1.77
C ASP A 67 2.96 -18.72 1.71
#